data_AF-A0A7C9LQZ8-F1
#
_entry.id   AF-A0A7C9LQZ8-F1
#
_cell.length_a   1.000
_cell.length_b   1.000
_cell.length_c   1.000
_cell.angle_alpha   90.00
_cell.angle_beta   90.00
_cell.angle_gamma   90.00
#
_symmetry.space_group_name_H-M   'P 1'
#
loop_
_entity.id
_entity.type
_entity.pdbx_description
1 polymer ?
#
loop_
_entity_poly.entity_id
_entity_poly.type
_entity_poly.pdbx_seq_one_letter_code
_entity_poly.pdbx_strand_id
1 'polypeptide(L)'
;MTLHDQTGFTVNPLLFVPVANFPQVTALPERHTLPGAELLVFRFANGYGAAVTRQMSRPDDTAFEFCVLDCTLPEPQPCLTTPVAAAFRSGLSHTDAHALLMLAERLPLHERCVEANTALIEEEF
;
A
#
# COMPACT_ATOMS: atom_id res chain seq x y z
N MET A 1 18.27 53.13 -3.87
CA MET A 1 17.32 52.85 -4.97
C MET A 1 18.11 52.06 -6.00
N THR A 2 17.81 50.81 -6.34
CA THR A 2 16.59 50.00 -6.29
C THR A 2 16.96 48.52 -6.10
N LEU A 3 16.26 47.83 -5.18
CA LEU A 3 16.16 46.37 -5.14
C LEU A 3 15.54 45.88 -6.45
N HIS A 4 16.16 44.92 -7.14
CA HIS A 4 15.47 44.06 -8.10
C HIS A 4 15.72 42.61 -7.67
N ASP A 5 14.84 42.19 -6.78
CA ASP A 5 14.55 40.79 -6.52
C ASP A 5 13.82 40.25 -7.74
N GLN A 6 14.45 39.32 -8.45
CA GLN A 6 13.78 38.44 -9.41
C GLN A 6 14.02 37.01 -8.96
N THR A 7 13.59 36.69 -7.75
CA THR A 7 13.18 35.33 -7.41
C THR A 7 11.94 35.00 -8.25
N GLY A 8 12.20 34.52 -9.47
CA GLY A 8 11.21 33.79 -10.24
C GLY A 8 10.80 32.59 -9.42
N PHE A 9 9.69 32.72 -8.69
CA PHE A 9 8.97 31.59 -8.15
C PHE A 9 8.57 30.73 -9.35
N THR A 10 9.37 29.71 -9.63
CA THR A 10 8.96 28.60 -10.48
C THR A 10 7.77 27.99 -9.76
N VAL A 11 6.56 28.35 -10.22
CA VAL A 11 5.34 27.66 -9.84
C VAL A 11 5.57 26.23 -10.30
N ASN A 12 5.97 25.35 -9.37
CA ASN A 12 5.85 23.91 -9.59
C ASN A 12 4.36 23.73 -9.86
N PRO A 13 3.93 23.37 -11.08
CA PRO A 13 2.56 22.98 -11.25
C PRO A 13 2.41 21.79 -10.32
N LEU A 14 1.63 21.97 -9.24
CA LEU A 14 1.09 20.87 -8.48
C LEU A 14 0.35 20.03 -9.51
N LEU A 15 1.05 19.07 -10.11
CA LEU A 15 0.47 18.04 -10.94
C LEU A 15 -0.52 17.39 -10.00
N PHE A 16 -1.80 17.69 -10.21
CA PHE A 16 -2.91 16.99 -9.59
C PHE A 16 -2.86 15.57 -10.14
N VAL A 17 -1.93 14.77 -9.62
CA VAL A 17 -1.87 13.34 -9.88
C VAL A 17 -3.13 12.81 -9.21
N PRO A 18 -4.10 12.27 -9.97
CA PRO A 18 -5.28 11.70 -9.38
C PRO A 18 -4.82 10.59 -8.44
N VAL A 19 -5.07 10.78 -7.14
CA VAL A 19 -4.63 9.82 -6.13
C VAL A 19 -5.60 8.66 -6.12
N ALA A 20 -5.08 7.44 -6.24
CA ALA A 20 -5.92 6.27 -6.07
C ALA A 20 -6.45 6.22 -4.63
N ASN A 21 -7.77 6.11 -4.50
CA ASN A 21 -8.45 5.98 -3.22
C ASN A 21 -9.23 4.66 -3.18
N PHE A 22 -9.20 3.98 -2.04
CA PHE A 22 -9.84 2.69 -1.84
C PHE A 22 -10.84 2.80 -0.67
N PRO A 23 -12.06 3.29 -0.94
CA PRO A 23 -13.06 3.48 0.11
C PRO A 23 -13.41 2.11 0.71
N GLN A 24 -13.65 2.01 2.02
CA GLN A 24 -13.95 0.77 2.77
C GLN A 24 -12.74 -0.07 3.21
N VAL A 25 -11.53 0.20 2.69
CA VAL A 25 -10.29 -0.27 3.33
C VAL A 25 -10.05 0.60 4.56
N THR A 26 -9.92 0.00 5.73
CA THR A 26 -9.84 0.78 6.98
C THR A 26 -8.44 1.33 7.23
N ALA A 27 -7.41 0.61 6.78
CA ALA A 27 -6.03 1.07 6.86
C ALA A 27 -5.76 2.27 5.93
N LEU A 28 -5.15 3.32 6.49
CA LEU A 28 -4.61 4.43 5.70
C LEU A 28 -3.28 4.02 5.07
N PRO A 29 -3.09 4.20 3.75
CA PRO A 29 -1.84 3.83 3.11
C PRO A 29 -0.74 4.87 3.33
N GLU A 30 0.49 4.39 3.48
CA GLU A 30 1.68 5.18 3.18
C GLU A 30 1.77 5.37 1.66
N ARG A 31 2.05 6.59 1.21
CA ARG A 31 2.07 6.95 -0.21
C ARG A 31 3.47 7.31 -0.67
N HIS A 32 3.86 6.73 -1.80
CA HIS A 32 5.15 6.99 -2.42
C HIS A 32 4.94 7.35 -3.89
N THR A 33 5.40 8.54 -4.26
CA THR A 33 5.40 8.97 -5.66
C THR A 33 6.61 8.37 -6.36
N LEU A 34 6.38 7.61 -7.42
CA LEU A 34 7.42 7.04 -8.27
C LEU A 34 7.36 7.68 -9.67
N PRO A 35 8.46 7.68 -10.44
CA PRO A 35 8.40 8.14 -11.82
C PRO A 35 7.36 7.35 -12.64
N GLY A 36 6.26 8.00 -13.02
CA GLY A 36 5.18 7.40 -13.81
C GLY A 36 4.24 6.47 -13.03
N ALA A 37 4.34 6.40 -11.70
CA ALA A 37 3.48 5.56 -10.89
C ALA A 37 3.25 6.13 -9.47
N GLU A 38 2.20 5.66 -8.82
CA GLU A 38 1.96 5.88 -7.39
C GLU A 38 1.97 4.52 -6.70
N LEU A 39 2.77 4.39 -5.62
CA LEU A 39 2.78 3.22 -4.75
C LEU A 39 2.06 3.56 -3.46
N LEU A 40 1.13 2.68 -3.08
CA LEU A 40 0.37 2.73 -1.84
C LEU A 40 0.71 1.48 -1.02
N VAL A 41 1.18 1.68 0.20
CA VAL A 41 1.51 0.60 1.13
C VAL A 41 0.54 0.63 2.29
N PHE A 42 -0.29 -0.40 2.38
CA PHE A 42 -1.26 -0.60 3.45
C PHE A 42 -0.67 -1.54 4.50
N ARG A 43 -0.83 -1.20 5.78
CA ARG A 43 -0.50 -2.07 6.91
C ARG A 43 -1.78 -2.36 7.69
N PHE A 44 -2.11 -3.63 7.85
CA PHE A 44 -3.34 -4.05 8.53
C PHE A 44 -3.03 -4.55 9.95
N ALA A 45 -4.04 -4.50 10.82
CA ALA A 45 -3.92 -4.95 12.21
C ALA A 45 -3.69 -6.45 12.35
N ASN A 46 -3.91 -7.24 11.30
CA ASN A 46 -3.70 -8.69 11.28
C ASN A 46 -2.23 -9.09 11.05
N GLY A 47 -1.29 -8.15 10.99
CA GLY A 47 0.14 -8.41 10.76
C GLY A 47 0.52 -8.56 9.28
N TYR A 48 -0.46 -8.58 8.37
CA TYR A 48 -0.23 -8.47 6.94
C TYR A 48 -0.37 -7.02 6.46
N GLY A 49 0.04 -6.79 5.22
CA GLY A 49 -0.18 -5.55 4.49
C GLY A 49 -0.42 -5.82 3.02
N ALA A 50 -0.49 -4.75 2.24
CA ALA A 50 -0.54 -4.83 0.80
C ALA A 50 0.19 -3.66 0.14
N ALA A 51 0.92 -3.95 -0.93
CA ALA A 51 1.44 -2.95 -1.86
C ALA A 51 0.52 -2.87 -3.07
N VAL A 52 0.08 -1.66 -3.41
CA VAL A 52 -0.69 -1.38 -4.62
C VAL A 52 0.02 -0.30 -5.42
N THR A 53 0.40 -0.63 -6.65
CA THR A 53 0.98 0.35 -7.57
C THR A 53 -0.04 0.72 -8.62
N ARG A 54 -0.26 2.02 -8.84
CA ARG A 54 -1.00 2.56 -9.99
C ARG A 54 -0.03 3.09 -11.03
N GLN A 55 -0.03 2.51 -12.22
CA GLN A 55 0.75 2.99 -13.36
C GLN A 55 -0.01 4.09 -14.10
N MET A 56 0.56 5.30 -14.17
CA MET A 56 -0.10 6.47 -14.76
C MET A 56 -0.14 6.42 -16.30
N SER A 57 0.66 5.56 -16.93
CA SER A 57 0.71 5.37 -18.38
C SER A 57 -0.31 4.35 -18.91
N ARG A 58 -1.03 3.65 -18.03
CA ARG A 58 -2.00 2.61 -18.37
C ARG A 58 -3.44 3.06 -18.15
N PRO A 59 -4.41 2.50 -18.89
CA PRO A 59 -5.83 2.76 -18.63
C PRO A 59 -6.25 2.15 -17.29
N ASP A 60 -7.18 2.80 -16.58
CA ASP A 60 -7.58 2.45 -15.20
C ASP A 60 -8.01 0.98 -15.03
N ASP A 61 -8.57 0.36 -16.08
CA ASP A 61 -8.99 -1.05 -16.07
C ASP A 61 -7.83 -2.05 -15.99
N THR A 62 -6.59 -1.61 -16.22
CA THR A 62 -5.38 -2.45 -16.17
C THR A 62 -4.17 -1.74 -15.54
N ALA A 63 -4.41 -0.60 -14.88
CA ALA A 63 -3.36 0.26 -14.36
C ALA A 63 -2.76 -0.23 -13.03
N PHE A 64 -3.40 -1.19 -12.36
CA PHE A 64 -3.06 -1.57 -11.00
C PHE A 64 -2.23 -2.86 -10.94
N GLU A 65 -1.36 -2.86 -9.94
CA GLU A 65 -0.57 -4.01 -9.53
C GLU A 65 -0.73 -4.21 -8.03
N PHE A 66 -0.72 -5.46 -7.57
CA PHE A 66 -1.02 -5.82 -6.19
C PHE A 66 -0.09 -6.92 -5.68
N CYS A 67 0.36 -6.77 -4.44
CA CYS A 67 1.11 -7.78 -3.69
C CYS A 67 0.71 -7.76 -2.21
N VAL A 68 0.57 -8.93 -1.58
CA VAL A 68 0.42 -9.02 -0.13
C VAL A 68 1.79 -8.92 0.52
N LEU A 69 1.86 -8.27 1.68
CA LEU A 69 3.09 -8.06 2.44
C LEU A 69 3.00 -8.76 3.81
N ASP A 70 4.10 -9.32 4.28
CA ASP A 70 4.36 -9.61 5.70
C ASP A 70 4.83 -8.29 6.35
N CYS A 71 4.05 -7.79 7.31
CA CYS A 71 4.33 -6.55 8.04
C CYS A 71 4.74 -6.81 9.50
N THR A 72 5.04 -8.06 9.86
CA THR A 72 5.57 -8.43 11.18
C THR A 72 7.05 -8.08 11.34
N LEU A 73 7.73 -7.81 10.23
CA LEU A 73 9.11 -7.31 10.19
C LEU A 73 9.12 -5.77 10.10
N PRO A 74 10.22 -5.11 10.56
CA PRO A 74 10.35 -3.66 10.43
C PRO A 74 10.16 -3.15 9.00
N GLU A 75 10.75 -3.86 8.03
CA GLU A 75 10.59 -3.59 6.61
C GLU A 75 9.61 -4.62 6.01
N PRO A 76 8.47 -4.19 5.43
CA PRO A 76 7.51 -5.09 4.82
C PRO A 76 8.12 -5.90 3.68
N GLN A 77 7.87 -7.21 3.67
CA GLN A 77 8.37 -8.13 2.64
C GLN A 77 7.20 -8.77 1.88
N PRO A 78 7.35 -9.08 0.58
CA PRO A 78 6.33 -9.82 -0.16
C PRO A 78 5.96 -11.15 0.52
N CYS A 79 4.67 -11.39 0.73
CA CYS A 79 4.13 -12.62 1.30
C CYS A 79 3.31 -13.39 0.25
N LEU A 80 3.86 -14.51 -0.21
CA LEU A 80 3.29 -15.31 -1.31
C LEU A 80 2.58 -16.59 -0.84
N THR A 81 2.41 -16.74 0.47
CA THR A 81 1.77 -17.92 1.08
C THR A 81 0.31 -17.68 1.45
N THR A 82 -0.23 -16.49 1.16
CA THR A 82 -1.61 -16.13 1.52
C THR A 82 -2.63 -16.61 0.48
N PRO A 83 -3.88 -16.91 0.88
CA PRO A 83 -4.94 -17.27 -0.05
C PRO A 83 -5.40 -16.10 -0.94
N VAL A 84 -5.07 -14.85 -0.59
CA VAL A 84 -5.45 -13.65 -1.35
C VAL A 84 -4.57 -13.50 -2.59
N ALA A 85 -3.27 -13.68 -2.43
CA ALA A 85 -2.34 -13.69 -3.56
C ALA A 85 -1.13 -14.59 -3.26
N ALA A 86 -0.97 -15.63 -4.09
CA ALA A 86 0.22 -16.49 -4.09
C ALA A 86 1.36 -15.93 -4.97
N ALA A 87 1.13 -14.80 -5.63
CA ALA A 87 2.05 -14.15 -6.54
C ALA A 87 1.67 -12.68 -6.72
N PHE A 88 2.60 -11.89 -7.22
CA PHE A 88 2.33 -10.55 -7.74
C PHE A 88 1.23 -10.60 -8.81
N ARG A 89 0.25 -9.70 -8.71
CA ARG A 89 -0.85 -9.55 -9.66
C ARG A 89 -0.68 -8.23 -10.41
N SER A 90 -0.78 -8.25 -11.73
CA SER A 90 -0.67 -7.06 -12.58
C SER A 90 -1.80 -6.99 -13.57
N GLY A 91 -1.99 -5.80 -14.16
CA GLY A 91 -3.07 -5.58 -15.13
C GLY A 91 -4.45 -5.57 -14.48
N LEU A 92 -4.53 -5.17 -13.22
CA LEU A 92 -5.77 -5.11 -12.45
C LEU A 92 -6.53 -3.82 -12.74
N SER A 93 -7.86 -3.89 -12.66
CA SER A 93 -8.69 -2.70 -12.55
C SER A 93 -8.62 -2.14 -11.12
N HIS A 94 -9.08 -0.90 -10.95
CA HIS A 94 -9.25 -0.30 -9.62
C HIS A 94 -10.15 -1.16 -8.71
N THR A 95 -11.26 -1.69 -9.25
CA THR A 95 -12.21 -2.54 -8.53
C THR A 95 -11.58 -3.85 -8.09
N ASP A 96 -10.75 -4.48 -8.94
CA ASP A 96 -10.07 -5.73 -8.59
C ASP A 96 -9.03 -5.51 -7.49
N ALA A 97 -8.22 -4.45 -7.62
CA ALA A 97 -7.26 -4.05 -6.59
C ALA A 97 -7.96 -3.74 -5.26
N HIS A 98 -9.13 -3.08 -5.31
CA HIS A 98 -9.94 -2.81 -4.14
C HIS A 98 -10.44 -4.09 -3.47
N ALA A 99 -11.00 -5.04 -4.24
CA ALA A 99 -11.47 -6.31 -3.71
C ALA A 99 -10.33 -7.10 -3.04
N LEU A 100 -9.15 -7.11 -3.65
CA LEU A 100 -7.96 -7.76 -3.10
C LEU A 100 -7.48 -7.11 -1.80
N LEU A 101 -7.51 -5.77 -1.70
CA LEU A 101 -7.20 -5.05 -0.47
C LEU A 101 -8.15 -5.44 0.66
N MET A 102 -9.47 -5.46 0.41
CA MET A 102 -10.44 -5.89 1.42
C MET A 102 -10.25 -7.34 1.84
N LEU A 103 -9.86 -8.23 0.92
CA LEU A 103 -9.56 -9.62 1.25
C LEU A 103 -8.29 -9.74 2.09
N ALA A 104 -7.24 -8.98 1.79
CA ALA A 104 -6.00 -8.96 2.56
C ALA A 104 -6.22 -8.43 3.98
N GLU A 105 -7.03 -7.38 4.15
CA GLU A 105 -7.40 -6.82 5.45
C GLU A 105 -8.19 -7.83 6.32
N ARG A 106 -8.93 -8.74 5.69
CA ARG A 106 -9.72 -9.79 6.35
C ARG A 106 -8.99 -11.12 6.52
N LEU A 107 -7.71 -11.21 6.13
CA LEU A 107 -6.90 -12.38 6.44
C LEU A 107 -6.89 -12.64 7.94
N PRO A 108 -6.76 -13.91 8.38
CA PRO A 108 -6.54 -14.23 9.78
C PRO A 108 -5.27 -13.55 10.29
N LEU A 109 -5.12 -13.52 11.62
CA LEU A 109 -3.92 -13.00 12.26
C LEU A 109 -2.68 -13.76 11.75
N HIS A 110 -1.62 -13.02 11.42
CA HIS A 110 -0.35 -13.58 10.98
C HIS A 110 0.21 -14.55 12.02
N GLU A 111 0.78 -15.68 11.56
CA GLU A 111 1.26 -16.78 12.43
C GLU A 111 2.21 -16.27 13.52
N ARG A 112 3.23 -15.48 13.18
CA ARG A 112 4.12 -14.81 14.16
C ARG A 112 3.39 -13.97 15.22
N CYS A 113 2.29 -13.31 14.88
CA CYS A 113 1.50 -12.56 15.85
C CYS A 113 0.72 -13.51 16.77
N VAL A 114 0.22 -14.64 16.24
CA VAL A 114 -0.40 -15.70 17.04
C VAL A 114 0.61 -16.30 18.01
N GLU A 115 1.81 -16.63 17.55
CA GLU A 115 2.91 -17.16 18.35
C GLU A 115 3.32 -16.17 19.45
N ALA A 116 3.52 -14.89 19.12
CA ALA A 116 3.86 -13.87 20.10
C ALA A 116 2.77 -13.69 21.16
N ASN A 117 1.49 -13.68 20.77
CA ASN A 117 0.39 -13.60 21.72
C ASN A 117 0.32 -14.82 22.64
N THR A 118 0.63 -16.00 22.11
CA THR A 118 0.64 -17.25 22.89
C THR A 118 1.78 -17.22 23.92
N ALA A 119 2.98 -16.81 23.50
CA ALA A 119 4.13 -16.66 24.40
C ALA A 119 3.86 -15.65 25.54
N LEU A 120 3.18 -14.53 25.24
CA LEU A 120 2.81 -13.55 26.27
C LEU A 120 1.81 -14.09 27.30
N ILE A 121 0.95 -15.04 26.93
CA ILE A 121 0.01 -15.68 27.86
C ILE A 121 0.73 -16.69 28.76
N GLU A 122 1.76 -17.34 28.23
CA GLU A 122 2.56 -18.34 28.95
C GLU A 122 3.60 -17.73 29.90
N GLU A 123 3.93 -16.44 29.74
CA GLU A 123 4.69 -15.68 30.73
C GLU A 123 3.82 -15.48 31.99
N GLU A 124 4.02 -16.31 33.03
CA GLU A 124 3.50 -16.05 34.38
C GLU A 124 4.07 -14.72 34.89
N PHE A 125 3.21 -13.71 35.06
CA PHE A 125 3.53 -12.41 35.68
C PHE A 125 3.36 -12.44 37.20
#